data_AF-A0A376VV32-F1
#
_entry.id   AF-A0A376VV32-F1
#
_cell.length_a   1.000
_cell.length_b   1.000
_cell.length_c   1.000
_cell.angle_alpha   90.00
_cell.angle_beta   90.00
_cell.angle_gamma   90.00
#
_symmetry.space_group_name_H-M   'P 1'
#
loop_
_entity.id
_entity.type
_entity.pdbx_description
1 polymer ?
#
loop_
_entity_poly.entity_id
_entity_poly.type
_entity_poly.pdbx_seq_one_letter_code
_entity_poly.pdbx_strand_id
1 'polypeptide(L)'
;MVRACILHFMLAHEHPFRDGNGRTSRALFYWYMLKSGYDVFKYISISRLLHAAPVKYAASYQYTESDGMDLTYFLEYQAGVIKRALQNWQQHIDEITQRSAKLDSVLFSSGVLKRLNPRQVTLLNVMLANPGKEYTVAEISVSLSVSDNTARTDLRTIVKEGFAQEKRINNQQAVYVAHYPL
;
A
#
# COMPACT_ATOMS: atom_id res chain seq x y z
N MET A 1 19.03 -7.56 -12.06
CA MET A 1 19.12 -7.75 -10.59
C MET A 1 20.55 -7.78 -10.06
N VAL A 2 21.36 -8.81 -10.38
CA VAL A 2 22.74 -8.96 -9.83
C VAL A 2 23.57 -7.68 -9.95
N ARG A 3 23.62 -7.06 -11.14
CA ARG A 3 24.30 -5.77 -11.36
C ARG A 3 23.81 -4.64 -10.45
N ALA A 4 22.51 -4.58 -10.14
CA ALA A 4 21.97 -3.58 -9.22
C ALA A 4 22.45 -3.82 -7.78
N CYS A 5 22.52 -5.08 -7.36
CA CYS A 5 23.05 -5.46 -6.05
C CYS A 5 24.54 -5.14 -5.96
N ILE A 6 25.32 -5.41 -7.01
CA ILE A 6 26.74 -5.04 -7.05
C ILE A 6 26.91 -3.52 -6.94
N LEU A 7 26.13 -2.74 -7.70
CA LEU A 7 26.15 -1.27 -7.59
C LEU A 7 25.79 -0.76 -6.19
N HIS A 8 24.81 -1.40 -5.54
CA HIS A 8 24.47 -1.12 -4.14
C HIS A 8 25.69 -1.33 -3.25
N PHE A 9 26.29 -2.53 -3.32
CA PHE A 9 27.43 -2.91 -2.50
C PHE A 9 28.58 -1.93 -2.72
N MET A 10 29.00 -1.70 -3.97
CA MET A 10 30.17 -0.88 -4.27
C MET A 10 30.04 0.54 -3.74
N LEU A 11 28.87 1.19 -3.89
CA LEU A 11 28.69 2.54 -3.36
C LEU A 11 28.74 2.58 -1.82
N ALA A 12 28.18 1.56 -1.16
CA ALA A 12 28.20 1.48 0.29
C ALA A 12 29.60 1.15 0.84
N HIS A 13 30.36 0.32 0.12
CA HIS A 13 31.72 -0.08 0.45
C HIS A 13 32.74 1.05 0.25
N GLU A 14 32.75 1.70 -0.92
CA GLU A 14 33.65 2.82 -1.22
C GLU A 14 33.37 4.05 -0.35
N HIS A 15 32.13 4.18 0.11
CA HIS A 15 31.68 5.26 1.00
C HIS A 15 32.13 6.68 0.56
N PRO A 16 31.87 7.10 -0.70
CA PRO A 16 32.45 8.30 -1.28
C PRO A 16 31.91 9.62 -0.71
N PHE A 17 30.77 9.59 -0.02
CA PHE A 17 30.14 10.78 0.56
C PHE A 17 30.36 10.87 2.07
N ARG A 18 30.33 12.09 2.61
CA ARG A 18 30.44 12.33 4.06
C ARG A 18 29.24 11.77 4.86
N ASP A 19 28.05 11.82 4.28
CA ASP A 19 26.82 11.21 4.79
C ASP A 19 25.96 10.78 3.59
N GLY A 20 25.05 9.83 3.81
CA GLY A 20 24.03 9.46 2.85
C GLY A 20 24.37 8.25 1.98
N ASN A 21 25.56 7.65 2.11
CA ASN A 21 25.99 6.51 1.28
C ASN A 21 24.95 5.38 1.22
N GLY A 22 24.38 4.99 2.36
CA GLY A 22 23.33 3.96 2.39
C GLY A 22 22.01 4.39 1.69
N ARG A 23 21.64 5.67 1.73
CA ARG A 23 20.46 6.18 1.01
C ARG A 23 20.73 6.18 -0.48
N THR A 24 21.90 6.65 -0.89
CA THR A 24 22.33 6.71 -2.29
C THR A 24 22.51 5.31 -2.88
N SER A 25 23.03 4.33 -2.13
CA SER A 25 23.23 2.96 -2.61
C SER A 25 21.88 2.28 -2.90
N ARG A 26 20.90 2.48 -2.01
CA ARG A 26 19.52 2.02 -2.24
C ARG A 26 18.88 2.71 -3.43
N ALA A 27 19.03 4.03 -3.56
CA ALA A 27 18.50 4.77 -4.70
C ALA A 27 19.10 4.27 -6.02
N LEU A 28 20.41 4.02 -6.06
CA LEU A 28 21.11 3.49 -7.22
C LEU A 28 20.65 2.07 -7.59
N PHE A 29 20.43 1.22 -6.59
CA PHE A 29 19.80 -0.09 -6.78
C PHE A 29 18.44 0.04 -7.49
N TYR A 30 17.54 0.86 -6.95
CA TYR A 30 16.20 1.04 -7.54
C TYR A 30 16.29 1.62 -8.95
N TRP A 31 17.09 2.67 -9.14
CA TRP A 31 17.29 3.26 -10.45
C TRP A 31 17.72 2.21 -11.49
N TYR A 32 18.71 1.36 -11.14
CA TYR A 32 19.18 0.35 -12.07
C TYR A 32 18.14 -0.74 -12.34
N MET A 33 17.40 -1.17 -11.31
CA MET A 33 16.31 -2.12 -11.46
C MET A 33 15.25 -1.58 -12.43
N LEU A 34 14.80 -0.34 -12.23
CA LEU A 34 13.81 0.32 -13.09
C LEU A 34 14.34 0.52 -14.51
N LYS A 35 15.57 1.02 -14.65
CA LYS A 35 16.23 1.17 -15.96
C LYS A 35 16.35 -0.14 -16.73
N SER A 36 16.42 -1.27 -16.01
CA SER A 36 16.54 -2.61 -16.60
C SER A 36 15.18 -3.32 -16.82
N GLY A 37 14.05 -2.61 -16.72
CA GLY A 37 12.72 -3.15 -16.98
C GLY A 37 12.06 -3.89 -15.80
N TYR A 38 12.62 -3.82 -14.60
CA TYR A 38 11.99 -4.41 -13.40
C TYR A 38 10.98 -3.43 -12.78
N ASP A 39 9.93 -3.10 -13.53
CA ASP A 39 8.95 -2.06 -13.18
C ASP A 39 8.21 -2.29 -11.86
N VAL A 40 8.08 -3.55 -11.42
CA VAL A 40 7.45 -3.90 -10.14
C VAL A 40 8.13 -3.22 -8.95
N PHE A 41 9.43 -2.89 -9.07
CA PHE A 41 10.19 -2.17 -8.03
C PHE A 41 9.75 -0.71 -7.85
N LYS A 42 8.82 -0.17 -8.66
CA LYS A 42 8.11 1.09 -8.37
C LYS A 42 7.19 0.98 -7.16
N TYR A 43 6.70 -0.23 -6.89
CA TYR A 43 5.68 -0.50 -5.86
C TYR A 43 6.24 -1.29 -4.66
N ILE A 44 7.48 -1.78 -4.76
CA ILE A 44 8.11 -2.63 -3.75
C ILE A 44 9.15 -1.85 -2.97
N SER A 45 9.07 -1.92 -1.62
CA SER A 45 10.08 -1.36 -0.73
C SER A 45 10.96 -2.44 -0.09
N ILE A 46 12.16 -2.66 -0.62
CA ILE A 46 13.19 -3.51 0.01
C ILE A 46 13.82 -2.84 1.25
N SER A 47 13.78 -1.51 1.34
CA SER A 47 14.38 -0.75 2.45
C SER A 47 13.79 -1.15 3.80
N ARG A 48 12.48 -1.39 3.86
CA ARG A 48 11.79 -1.84 5.08
C ARG A 48 12.35 -3.18 5.57
N LEU A 49 12.62 -4.12 4.66
CA LEU A 49 13.17 -5.43 5.00
C LEU A 49 14.64 -5.35 5.42
N LEU A 50 15.41 -4.46 4.80
CA LEU A 50 16.80 -4.20 5.21
C LEU A 50 16.86 -3.58 6.62
N HIS A 51 16.00 -2.59 6.90
CA HIS A 51 15.90 -1.96 8.22
C HIS A 51 15.40 -2.91 9.32
N ALA A 52 14.58 -3.90 8.98
CA ALA A 52 14.10 -4.90 9.94
C ALA A 52 15.18 -5.93 10.32
N ALA A 53 16.26 -6.07 9.54
CA ALA A 53 17.33 -7.04 9.76
C ALA A 53 18.73 -6.41 9.62
N PRO A 54 19.06 -5.37 10.41
CA PRO A 54 20.29 -4.61 10.25
C PRO A 54 21.55 -5.47 10.49
N VAL A 55 21.49 -6.43 11.42
CA VAL A 55 22.60 -7.33 11.75
C VAL A 55 22.95 -8.23 10.56
N LYS A 56 21.95 -8.89 9.95
CA LYS A 56 22.17 -9.77 8.80
C LYS A 56 22.64 -8.98 7.57
N TYR A 57 22.12 -7.77 7.41
CA TYR A 57 22.55 -6.87 6.35
C TYR A 57 24.02 -6.45 6.53
N ALA A 58 24.42 -6.02 7.72
CA ALA A 58 25.81 -5.68 8.02
C ALA A 58 26.74 -6.89 7.87
N ALA A 59 26.32 -8.07 8.37
CA ALA A 59 27.10 -9.30 8.25
C ALA A 59 27.37 -9.67 6.78
N SER A 60 26.42 -9.42 5.86
CA SER A 60 26.64 -9.69 4.43
C SER A 60 27.76 -8.83 3.81
N TYR A 61 28.00 -7.61 4.32
CA TYR A 61 29.18 -6.82 3.96
C TYR A 61 30.44 -7.40 4.58
N GLN A 62 30.42 -7.67 5.88
CA GLN A 62 31.58 -8.17 6.61
C GLN A 62 32.11 -9.48 6.01
N TYR A 63 31.24 -10.43 5.69
CA TYR A 63 31.64 -11.69 5.05
C TYR A 63 32.25 -11.48 3.67
N THR A 64 31.69 -10.58 2.87
CA THR A 64 32.26 -10.21 1.57
C THR A 64 33.67 -9.62 1.75
N GLU A 65 33.84 -8.67 2.68
CA GLU A 65 35.11 -7.98 2.92
C GLU A 65 36.19 -8.90 3.53
N SER A 66 35.79 -9.87 4.35
CA SER A 66 36.70 -10.81 5.01
C SER A 66 37.11 -12.00 4.15
N ASP A 67 36.40 -12.26 3.04
CA ASP A 67 36.60 -13.41 2.17
C ASP A 67 36.97 -12.98 0.74
N GLY A 68 38.03 -12.19 0.62
CA GLY A 68 38.61 -11.83 -0.68
C GLY A 68 37.67 -11.07 -1.61
N MET A 69 36.71 -10.32 -1.07
CA MET A 69 35.64 -9.64 -1.83
C MET A 69 34.69 -10.62 -2.55
N ASP A 70 34.48 -11.82 -2.03
CA ASP A 70 33.45 -12.72 -2.53
C ASP A 70 32.05 -12.12 -2.30
N LEU A 71 31.51 -11.52 -3.36
CA LEU A 71 30.20 -10.89 -3.36
C LEU A 71 29.04 -11.87 -3.20
N THR A 72 29.27 -13.18 -3.25
CA THR A 72 28.23 -14.20 -3.13
C THR A 72 27.42 -14.01 -1.85
N TYR A 73 28.06 -13.74 -0.71
CA TYR A 73 27.38 -13.49 0.56
C TYR A 73 26.39 -12.32 0.48
N PHE A 74 26.80 -11.20 -0.12
CA PHE A 74 25.94 -10.05 -0.30
C PHE A 74 24.82 -10.30 -1.30
N LEU A 75 25.13 -10.95 -2.43
CA LEU A 75 24.18 -11.27 -3.47
C LEU A 75 23.09 -12.24 -2.98
N GLU A 76 23.47 -13.27 -2.23
CA GLU A 76 22.53 -14.21 -1.62
C GLU A 76 21.61 -13.52 -0.61
N TYR A 77 22.19 -12.69 0.28
CA TYR A 77 21.40 -11.93 1.23
C TYR A 77 20.38 -11.02 0.52
N GLN A 78 20.82 -10.26 -0.49
CA GLN A 78 19.96 -9.37 -1.26
C GLN A 78 18.90 -10.12 -2.07
N ALA A 79 19.25 -11.26 -2.68
CA ALA A 79 18.28 -12.11 -3.37
C ALA A 79 17.19 -12.59 -2.40
N GLY A 80 17.55 -12.96 -1.17
CA GLY A 80 16.59 -13.31 -0.12
C GLY A 80 15.69 -12.14 0.28
N VAL A 81 16.24 -10.93 0.40
CA VAL A 81 15.46 -9.71 0.67
C VAL A 81 14.47 -9.43 -0.47
N ILE A 82 14.94 -9.49 -1.71
CA ILE A 82 14.13 -9.26 -2.91
C ILE A 82 13.00 -10.29 -3.02
N LYS A 83 13.30 -11.58 -2.80
CA LYS A 83 12.29 -12.65 -2.79
C LYS A 83 11.17 -12.36 -1.79
N ARG A 84 11.52 -12.03 -0.54
CA ARG A 84 10.53 -11.68 0.49
C ARG A 84 9.73 -10.43 0.10
N ALA A 85 10.37 -9.43 -0.50
CA ALA A 85 9.69 -8.22 -0.94
C ALA A 85 8.66 -8.50 -2.04
N LEU A 86 9.01 -9.35 -3.01
CA LEU A 86 8.11 -9.81 -4.07
C LEU A 86 6.96 -10.66 -3.52
N GLN A 87 7.24 -11.57 -2.57
CA GLN A 87 6.20 -12.38 -1.92
C GLN A 87 5.20 -11.51 -1.14
N ASN A 88 5.68 -10.55 -0.36
CA ASN A 88 4.81 -9.62 0.37
C ASN A 88 3.96 -8.78 -0.59
N TRP A 89 4.55 -8.34 -1.71
CA TRP A 89 3.83 -7.59 -2.73
C TRP A 89 2.76 -8.45 -3.42
N GLN A 90 3.10 -9.68 -3.82
CA GLN A 90 2.14 -10.61 -4.43
C GLN A 90 0.97 -10.89 -3.49
N GLN A 91 1.26 -11.22 -2.23
CA GLN A 91 0.23 -11.45 -1.22
C GLN A 91 -0.69 -10.23 -1.07
N HIS A 92 -0.13 -9.02 -1.05
CA HIS A 92 -0.91 -7.79 -0.95
C HIS A 92 -1.83 -7.59 -2.16
N ILE A 93 -1.35 -7.87 -3.38
CA ILE A 93 -2.17 -7.83 -4.59
C ILE A 93 -3.29 -8.87 -4.51
N ASP A 94 -2.98 -10.10 -4.12
CA ASP A 94 -3.96 -11.19 -4.00
C ASP A 94 -5.06 -10.82 -3.00
N GLU A 95 -4.70 -10.24 -1.85
CA GLU A 95 -5.64 -9.75 -0.85
C GLU A 95 -6.58 -8.66 -1.40
N ILE A 96 -6.04 -7.70 -2.17
CA ILE A 96 -6.84 -6.64 -2.81
C ILE A 96 -7.78 -7.24 -3.85
N THR A 97 -7.29 -8.14 -4.72
CA THR A 97 -8.08 -8.77 -5.77
C THR A 97 -9.21 -9.62 -5.18
N GLN A 98 -8.93 -10.42 -4.15
CA GLN A 98 -9.93 -11.23 -3.46
C GLN A 98 -10.98 -10.35 -2.78
N ARG A 99 -10.57 -9.27 -2.11
CA ARG A 99 -11.48 -8.31 -1.49
C ARG A 99 -12.41 -7.66 -2.51
N SER A 100 -11.88 -7.24 -3.66
CA SER A 100 -12.68 -6.66 -4.74
C SER A 100 -13.71 -7.67 -5.26
N ALA A 101 -13.30 -8.90 -5.56
CA ALA A 101 -14.20 -9.94 -6.05
C ALA A 101 -15.30 -10.29 -5.03
N LYS A 102 -14.96 -10.36 -3.73
CA LYS A 102 -15.95 -10.57 -2.66
C LYS A 102 -16.93 -9.41 -2.57
N LEU A 103 -16.46 -8.17 -2.68
CA LEU A 103 -17.31 -6.98 -2.66
C LEU A 103 -18.28 -6.95 -3.83
N ASP A 104 -17.82 -7.24 -5.05
CA ASP A 104 -18.67 -7.33 -6.24
C ASP A 104 -19.75 -8.40 -6.08
N SER A 105 -19.38 -9.57 -5.53
CA SER A 105 -20.32 -10.64 -5.23
C SER A 105 -21.39 -10.21 -4.22
N VAL A 106 -21.01 -9.55 -3.13
CA VAL A 106 -21.94 -9.06 -2.10
C VAL A 106 -22.86 -7.94 -2.62
N LEU A 107 -22.33 -7.01 -3.41
CA LEU A 107 -23.13 -5.94 -4.03
C LEU A 107 -24.17 -6.53 -5.01
N PHE A 108 -23.78 -7.54 -5.78
CA PHE A 108 -24.68 -8.23 -6.69
C PHE A 108 -25.76 -9.03 -5.93
N SER A 109 -25.37 -9.86 -4.97
CA SER A 109 -26.28 -10.75 -4.25
C SER A 109 -27.25 -10.00 -3.33
N SER A 110 -26.83 -8.87 -2.74
CA SER A 110 -27.70 -8.04 -1.89
C SER A 110 -28.77 -7.29 -2.67
N GLY A 111 -28.61 -7.12 -3.99
CA GLY A 111 -29.49 -6.31 -4.84
C GLY A 111 -29.46 -4.81 -4.50
N VAL A 112 -28.51 -4.35 -3.67
CA VAL A 112 -28.44 -2.96 -3.20
C VAL A 112 -28.36 -1.97 -4.35
N LEU A 113 -27.62 -2.30 -5.41
CA LEU A 113 -27.44 -1.45 -6.59
C LEU A 113 -28.74 -1.19 -7.36
N LYS A 114 -29.77 -2.03 -7.18
CA LYS A 114 -31.11 -1.81 -7.77
C LYS A 114 -32.00 -0.93 -6.89
N ARG A 115 -31.74 -0.87 -5.57
CA ARG A 115 -32.54 -0.09 -4.60
C ARG A 115 -32.01 1.33 -4.43
N LEU A 116 -30.71 1.53 -4.62
CA LEU A 116 -30.08 2.84 -4.56
C LEU A 116 -30.31 3.62 -5.85
N ASN A 117 -30.50 4.93 -5.71
CA ASN A 117 -30.48 5.82 -6.87
C ASN A 117 -29.03 6.04 -7.36
N PRO A 118 -28.81 6.59 -8.58
CA PRO A 118 -27.46 6.75 -9.14
C PRO A 118 -26.51 7.56 -8.25
N ARG A 119 -27.00 8.59 -7.56
CA ARG A 119 -26.19 9.42 -6.65
C ARG A 119 -25.74 8.63 -5.42
N GLN A 120 -26.63 7.83 -4.85
CA GLN A 120 -26.33 6.95 -3.72
C GLN A 120 -25.37 5.83 -4.12
N VAL A 121 -25.48 5.30 -5.35
CA VAL A 121 -24.50 4.36 -5.91
C VAL A 121 -23.12 5.02 -6.03
N THR A 122 -23.05 6.26 -6.53
CA THR A 122 -21.79 7.01 -6.57
C THR A 122 -21.19 7.20 -5.18
N LEU A 123 -21.99 7.60 -4.20
CA LEU A 123 -21.54 7.74 -2.82
C LEU A 123 -21.03 6.41 -2.24
N LEU A 124 -21.78 5.32 -2.45
CA LEU A 124 -21.39 3.97 -2.03
C LEU A 124 -20.03 3.57 -2.64
N ASN A 125 -19.85 3.75 -3.95
CA ASN A 125 -18.61 3.42 -4.64
C ASN A 125 -17.43 4.23 -4.09
N VAL A 126 -17.63 5.53 -3.85
CA VAL A 126 -16.59 6.40 -3.27
C VAL A 126 -16.23 5.96 -1.86
N MET A 127 -17.21 5.63 -1.02
CA MET A 127 -16.99 5.15 0.34
C MET A 127 -16.24 3.81 0.33
N LEU A 128 -16.66 2.85 -0.50
CA LEU A 128 -16.04 1.54 -0.60
C LEU A 128 -14.59 1.60 -1.14
N ALA A 129 -14.32 2.49 -2.09
CA ALA A 129 -12.98 2.71 -2.65
C ALA A 129 -11.98 3.32 -1.64
N ASN A 130 -12.47 3.96 -0.58
CA ASN A 130 -11.63 4.59 0.45
C ASN A 130 -11.92 3.99 1.84
N PRO A 131 -11.58 2.70 2.06
CA PRO A 131 -11.88 2.03 3.32
C PRO A 131 -11.20 2.73 4.49
N GLY A 132 -11.97 3.00 5.55
CA GLY A 132 -11.49 3.68 6.75
C GLY A 132 -11.52 5.22 6.69
N LYS A 133 -11.76 5.83 5.52
CA LYS A 133 -12.01 7.27 5.44
C LYS A 133 -13.34 7.61 6.10
N GLU A 134 -13.30 8.60 6.97
CA GLU A 134 -14.48 9.15 7.64
C GLU A 134 -15.05 10.28 6.79
N TYR A 135 -16.36 10.23 6.55
CA TYR A 135 -17.09 11.20 5.76
C TYR A 135 -18.04 11.98 6.64
N THR A 136 -18.06 13.30 6.47
CA THR A 136 -19.05 14.17 7.12
C THR A 136 -20.19 14.51 6.16
N VAL A 137 -21.34 14.90 6.71
CA VAL A 137 -22.47 15.40 5.88
C VAL A 137 -22.04 16.60 5.04
N ALA A 138 -21.27 17.53 5.61
CA ALA A 138 -20.81 18.73 4.91
C ALA A 138 -19.88 18.39 3.73
N GLU A 139 -18.95 17.44 3.92
CA GLU A 139 -18.07 16.98 2.83
C GLU A 139 -18.86 16.36 1.68
N ILE A 140 -19.84 15.50 1.98
CA ILE A 140 -20.67 14.85 0.95
C ILE A 140 -21.60 15.85 0.26
N SER A 141 -22.16 16.79 1.01
CA SER A 141 -22.98 17.89 0.52
C SER A 141 -22.24 18.69 -0.56
N VAL A 142 -20.99 19.09 -0.28
CA VAL A 142 -20.11 19.76 -1.25
C VAL A 142 -19.75 18.82 -2.42
N SER A 143 -19.30 17.60 -2.14
CA SER A 143 -18.78 16.68 -3.16
C SER A 143 -19.84 16.25 -4.18
N LEU A 144 -21.10 16.10 -3.75
CA LEU A 144 -22.22 15.72 -4.59
C LEU A 144 -23.09 16.92 -5.02
N SER A 145 -22.75 18.15 -4.60
CA SER A 145 -23.52 19.37 -4.88
C SER A 145 -25.00 19.23 -4.51
N VAL A 146 -25.28 18.77 -3.29
CA VAL A 146 -26.64 18.62 -2.75
C VAL A 146 -26.77 19.36 -1.42
N SER A 147 -27.98 19.51 -0.89
CA SER A 147 -28.15 20.06 0.47
C SER A 147 -27.66 19.08 1.54
N ASP A 148 -27.31 19.60 2.72
CA ASP A 148 -26.92 18.80 3.88
C ASP A 148 -27.98 17.75 4.27
N ASN A 149 -29.26 18.08 4.10
CA ASN A 149 -30.35 17.13 4.38
C ASN A 149 -30.35 15.97 3.38
N THR A 150 -30.12 16.24 2.10
CA THR A 150 -30.00 15.21 1.07
C THR A 150 -28.76 14.35 1.30
N ALA A 151 -27.60 14.96 1.57
CA ALA A 151 -26.37 14.24 1.88
C ALA A 151 -26.52 13.32 3.12
N ARG A 152 -27.16 13.83 4.18
CA ARG A 152 -27.46 13.03 5.38
C ARG A 152 -28.40 11.87 5.08
N THR A 153 -29.39 12.07 4.22
CA THR A 153 -30.32 11.01 3.80
C THR A 153 -29.60 9.93 2.99
N ASP A 154 -28.74 10.31 2.06
CA ASP A 154 -27.96 9.36 1.26
C ASP A 154 -27.00 8.54 2.14
N LEU A 155 -26.27 9.20 3.06
CA LEU A 155 -25.40 8.52 4.03
C LEU A 155 -26.17 7.53 4.91
N ARG A 156 -27.31 7.94 5.46
CA ARG A 156 -28.18 7.07 6.26
C ARG A 156 -28.78 5.92 5.45
N THR A 157 -29.04 6.14 4.15
CA THR A 157 -29.51 5.08 3.26
C THR A 157 -28.44 4.01 3.10
N ILE A 158 -27.17 4.40 2.91
CA ILE A 158 -26.05 3.46 2.83
C ILE A 158 -25.86 2.71 4.15
N VAL A 159 -26.01 3.39 5.29
CA VAL A 159 -26.00 2.73 6.62
C VAL A 159 -27.14 1.72 6.74
N LYS A 160 -28.35 2.07 6.31
CA LYS A 160 -29.53 1.19 6.32
C LYS A 160 -29.33 -0.04 5.43
N GLU A 161 -28.66 0.11 4.30
CA GLU A 161 -28.31 -1.00 3.41
C GLU A 161 -27.14 -1.85 3.94
N GLY A 162 -26.51 -1.47 5.07
CA GLY A 162 -25.47 -2.24 5.75
C GLY A 162 -24.05 -2.02 5.24
N PHE A 163 -23.83 -1.06 4.35
CA PHE A 163 -22.51 -0.80 3.73
C PHE A 163 -21.76 0.39 4.35
N ALA A 164 -22.32 1.02 5.37
CA ALA A 164 -21.66 2.05 6.17
C ALA A 164 -22.07 1.97 7.63
N GLN A 165 -21.26 2.58 8.50
CA GLN A 165 -21.56 2.77 9.91
C GLN A 165 -21.47 4.26 10.27
N GLU A 166 -22.42 4.72 11.07
CA GLU A 166 -22.35 6.04 11.72
C GLU A 166 -21.53 5.93 13.01
N LYS A 167 -20.55 6.82 13.17
CA LYS A 167 -19.77 7.00 14.41
C LYS A 167 -19.94 8.44 14.90
N ARG A 168 -19.81 8.64 16.20
CA ARG A 168 -19.77 9.99 16.79
C ARG A 168 -18.37 10.35 17.24
N ILE A 169 -17.87 11.47 16.76
CA ILE A 169 -16.62 12.09 17.23
C ILE A 169 -16.98 13.19 18.23
N ASN A 170 -16.24 13.22 19.36
CA ASN A 170 -16.38 14.22 20.43
C ASN A 170 -17.83 14.40 20.93
N ASN A 171 -18.63 13.33 20.88
CA ASN A 171 -20.04 13.28 21.28
C ASN A 171 -20.98 14.27 20.57
N GLN A 172 -20.53 14.94 19.49
CA GLN A 172 -21.29 15.99 18.81
C GLN A 172 -21.37 15.81 17.29
N GLN A 173 -20.32 15.30 16.65
CA GLN A 173 -20.26 15.21 15.19
C GLN A 173 -20.45 13.78 14.70
N ALA A 174 -21.49 13.53 13.90
CA ALA A 174 -21.68 12.27 13.21
C ALA A 174 -20.77 12.19 11.97
N VAL A 175 -19.96 11.14 11.92
CA VAL A 175 -19.15 10.75 10.76
C VAL A 175 -19.57 9.37 10.29
N TYR A 176 -19.38 9.10 9.00
CA TYR A 176 -19.78 7.86 8.38
C TYR A 176 -18.56 7.18 7.79
N VAL A 177 -18.39 5.89 8.06
CA VAL A 177 -17.27 5.09 7.53
C VAL A 177 -17.84 3.92 6.75
N ALA A 178 -17.20 3.57 5.63
CA ALA A 178 -17.58 2.37 4.88
C ALA A 178 -17.46 1.12 5.77
N HIS A 179 -18.48 0.28 5.75
CA HIS A 179 -18.49 -1.00 6.43
C HIS A 179 -18.59 -2.11 5.40
N TYR A 180 -17.73 -3.11 5.55
CA TYR A 180 -17.76 -4.30 4.73
C TYR A 180 -18.52 -5.37 5.52
N PRO A 181 -19.76 -5.73 5.13
CA PRO A 181 -20.39 -6.92 5.66
C PRO A 181 -19.60 -8.12 5.12
N LEU A 182 -18.57 -8.54 5.86
CA LEU A 182 -17.75 -9.72 5.54
C LEU A 182 -18.27 -10.96 6.23
#